data_AF-A0A5C9EAV2-F1
#
_entry.id   AF-A0A5C9EAV2-F1
#
_cell.length_a   1.000
_cell.length_b   1.000
_cell.length_c   1.000
_cell.angle_alpha   90.00
_cell.angle_beta   90.00
_cell.angle_gamma   90.00
#
_symmetry.space_group_name_H-M   'P 1'
#
loop_
_entity.id
_entity.type
_entity.pdbx_description
1 polymer ?
#
loop_
_entity_poly.entity_id
_entity_poly.type
_entity_poly.pdbx_seq_one_letter_code
_entity_poly.pdbx_strand_id
1 'polypeptide(L)' 'MTKYLQKCKNCNRYALKNEQSECPYCKGELINPKPPKFSLIDKYAKYRLQYFKEKYKKPENS' A
#
# COMPACT_ATOMS: atom_id res chain seq x y z
N MET A 1 0.69 8.05 16.94
CA MET A 1 2.01 7.58 17.39
C MET A 1 2.40 6.22 16.76
N THR A 2 2.35 6.10 15.43
CA THR A 2 2.87 4.92 14.68
C THR A 2 3.43 5.39 13.34
N LYS A 3 4.23 6.46 13.36
CA LYS A 3 4.80 7.07 12.14
C LYS A 3 5.92 6.20 11.52
N TYR A 4 6.54 5.35 12.34
CA TYR A 4 7.75 4.60 11.99
C TYR A 4 7.51 3.11 11.80
N LEU A 5 6.31 2.61 12.08
CA LEU A 5 6.02 1.19 11.97
C LEU A 5 5.74 0.85 10.50
N GLN A 6 6.53 -0.07 9.95
CA GLN A 6 6.39 -0.56 8.58
C GLN A 6 6.15 -2.06 8.57
N LYS A 7 5.50 -2.57 7.52
CA LYS A 7 5.27 -3.99 7.29
C LYS A 7 5.96 -4.40 6.01
N CYS A 8 6.66 -5.54 6.03
CA CYS A 8 7.26 -6.09 4.83
C CYS A 8 6.19 -6.72 3.93
N LYS A 9 6.23 -6.40 2.63
CA LYS A 9 5.30 -6.97 1.63
C LYS A 9 5.52 -8.47 1.38
N ASN A 10 6.76 -8.96 1.55
CA ASN A 10 7.11 -10.36 1.28
C ASN A 10 6.88 -11.29 2.48
N CYS A 11 7.41 -10.93 3.66
CA CYS A 11 7.36 -11.80 4.85
C CYS A 11 6.29 -11.42 5.87
N ASN A 12 5.54 -10.34 5.63
CA ASN A 12 4.49 -9.82 6.53
C ASN A 12 4.94 -9.43 7.95
N ARG A 13 6.24 -9.43 8.24
CA ARG A 13 6.78 -9.00 9.55
C ARG A 13 6.77 -7.48 9.66
N TYR A 14 6.62 -7.01 10.89
CA TYR A 14 6.75 -5.59 11.21
C TYR A 14 8.20 -5.23 11.49
N ALA A 15 8.61 -4.07 11.02
CA ALA A 15 9.92 -3.48 11.29
C ALA A 15 9.76 -1.97 11.51
N LEU A 16 10.78 -1.34 12.08
CA LEU A 16 10.85 0.12 12.14
C LEU A 16 11.39 0.66 10.80
N LYS A 17 11.02 1.90 10.49
CA LYS A 17 11.52 2.62 9.33
C LYS A 17 13.04 2.81 9.47
N ASN A 18 13.78 2.23 8.54
CA ASN A 18 15.23 2.34 8.43
C ASN A 18 15.60 3.19 7.21
N GLU A 19 16.84 3.70 7.15
CA GLU A 19 17.34 4.51 6.02
C GLU A 19 17.22 3.77 4.68
N GLN A 20 17.47 2.45 4.68
CA GLN A 20 17.40 1.62 3.47
C GLN A 20 15.98 1.17 3.10
N SER A 21 14.96 1.37 3.95
CA SER A 21 13.58 0.89 3.73
C SER A 21 13.45 -0.60 3.35
N GLU A 22 14.43 -1.41 3.77
CA GLU A 22 14.50 -2.85 3.53
C GLU A 22 14.19 -3.66 4.78
N CYS A 23 13.52 -4.80 4.59
CA CYS A 23 13.23 -5.73 5.68
C CYS A 23 14.52 -6.44 6.15
N PRO A 24 14.85 -6.41 7.45
CA PRO A 24 16.06 -7.05 7.98
C PRO A 24 16.06 -8.59 7.86
N TYR A 25 14.89 -9.21 7.64
CA TYR A 25 14.76 -10.67 7.57
C TYR A 25 14.83 -11.23 6.15
N CYS A 26 14.24 -10.53 5.18
CA CYS A 26 14.09 -11.04 3.81
C CYS A 26 14.51 -10.04 2.72
N LYS A 27 15.03 -8.86 3.10
CA LYS A 27 15.41 -7.76 2.18
C LYS A 27 14.27 -7.26 1.30
N GLY A 28 13.02 -7.61 1.63
CA GLY A 28 11.84 -7.13 0.92
C GLY A 28 11.47 -5.69 1.29
N GLU A 29 10.73 -5.03 0.42
CA GLU A 29 10.29 -3.64 0.60
C GLU A 29 9.38 -3.46 1.83
N LEU A 30 9.68 -2.44 2.64
CA LEU A 30 8.89 -2.04 3.80
C LEU A 30 7.85 -0.98 3.42
N ILE A 31 6.58 -1.30 3.64
CA ILE A 31 5.45 -0.41 3.34
C ILE A 31 4.79 0.11 4.62
N ASN A 32 4.15 1.28 4.54
CA ASN A 32 3.32 1.76 5.63
C ASN A 32 2.04 0.89 5.73
N PRO A 33 1.83 0.17 6.84
CA PRO A 33 0.65 -0.68 7.01
C PRO A 33 -0.61 0.14 7.29
N LYS A 34 -0.49 1.41 7.69
CA LYS A 34 -1.65 2.23 8.04
C LYS A 34 -2.42 2.59 6.77
N PRO A 35 -3.74 2.34 6.72
CA PRO A 35 -4.54 2.75 5.58
C PRO A 35 -4.52 4.28 5.39
N PRO A 36 -4.76 4.77 4.16
CA PRO A 36 -4.92 6.20 3.92
C PRO A 36 -6.09 6.75 4.75
N LYS A 37 -5.96 8.02 5.16
CA LYS A 37 -7.03 8.69 5.93
C LYS A 37 -8.28 8.85 5.05
N PHE A 38 -9.43 8.51 5.62
CA PHE A 38 -10.72 8.74 4.98
C PHE A 38 -11.14 10.22 5.06
N SER A 39 -11.79 10.73 4.01
CA SER A 39 -12.33 12.09 3.93
C SER A 39 -13.67 12.05 3.20
N LEU A 40 -14.64 12.83 3.67
CA LEU A 40 -15.98 12.88 3.08
C LEU A 40 -16.01 13.50 1.68
N ILE A 41 -15.15 14.49 1.43
CA ILE A 41 -15.13 15.24 0.15
C ILE A 41 -14.33 14.48 -0.94
N ASP A 42 -13.39 13.61 -0.53
CA ASP A 42 -12.51 12.80 -1.38
C ASP A 42 -12.26 13.34 -2.82
N LYS A 43 -11.41 14.37 -2.91
CA LYS A 43 -11.07 15.07 -4.16
C LYS A 43 -10.58 14.13 -5.28
N TYR A 44 -10.03 12.97 -4.94
CA TYR A 44 -9.43 12.03 -5.89
C TYR A 44 -10.29 10.79 -6.16
N ALA A 45 -11.53 10.75 -5.68
CA ALA A 45 -12.43 9.61 -5.85
C ALA A 45 -12.60 9.20 -7.33
N LYS A 46 -12.81 10.18 -8.22
CA LYS A 46 -12.99 9.93 -9.67
C LYS A 46 -11.80 9.20 -10.28
N TYR A 47 -10.58 9.68 -10.03
CA TYR A 47 -9.34 9.09 -10.54
C TYR A 47 -9.09 7.70 -9.96
N ARG A 48 -9.31 7.52 -8.65
CA ARG A 48 -9.12 6.23 -7.98
C ARG A 48 -10.07 5.17 -8.52
N LEU A 49 -11.35 5.52 -8.76
CA LEU A 49 -12.33 4.61 -9.34
C LEU A 49 -11.98 4.24 -10.78
N GLN A 50 -11.56 5.20 -11.60
CA GLN A 50 -11.15 4.93 -12.97
C GLN A 50 -9.93 3.99 -13.03
N TYR A 51 -8.90 4.27 -12.23
CA TYR A 51 -7.71 3.41 -12.13
C TYR A 51 -8.07 1.95 -11.78
N PHE A 52 -8.95 1.73 -10.81
CA PHE A 52 -9.36 0.38 -10.43
C PHE A 52 -10.23 -0.29 -11.49
N LYS A 53 -11.12 0.45 -12.17
CA LYS A 53 -11.90 -0.10 -13.29
C LYS A 53 -11.01 -0.61 -14.41
N GLU A 54 -9.98 0.16 -14.78
CA GLU A 54 -9.01 -0.22 -15.82
C GLU A 54 -8.18 -1.42 -15.38
N LYS A 55 -7.65 -1.39 -14.15
CA LYS A 55 -6.82 -2.46 -13.60
C LYS A 55 -7.53 -3.81 -13.47
N TYR A 56 -8.82 -3.80 -13.13
CA TYR A 56 -9.63 -4.99 -12.90
C TYR A 56 -10.64 -5.26 -14.01
N LYS A 57 -10.48 -4.64 -15.20
CA LYS A 57 -11.34 -4.94 -16.34
C LYS A 57 -11.15 -6.41 -16.70
N LYS A 58 -12.19 -7.23 -16.51
CA LYS A 58 -12.18 -8.62 -16.96
C LYS A 58 -12.07 -8.61 -18.48
N PRO A 59 -11.23 -9.45 -19.10
CA PRO A 59 -11.24 -9.60 -20.54
C PRO A 59 -12.64 -10.08 -20.96
N GLU A 60 -13.22 -9.44 -21.98
CA GLU A 60 -14.61 -9.65 -22.41
C GLU A 60 -14.87 -11.03 -23.05
N ASN A 61 -13.91 -11.95 -22.99
CA ASN A 61 -14.02 -13.33 -23.46
C ASN A 61 -13.48 -14.30 -22.38
N SER A 62 -14.21 -14.46 -21.27
CA SER A 62 -14.00 -15.54 -20.29
C SER A 62 -15.20 -16.49 -20.32
#